data_AF-A0A1B2G2N2-F1
#
_entry.id   AF-A0A1B2G2N2-F1
#
_cell.length_a   1.000
_cell.length_b   1.000
_cell.length_c   1.000
_cell.angle_alpha   90.00
_cell.angle_beta   90.00
_cell.angle_gamma   90.00
#
_symmetry.space_group_name_H-M   'P 1'
#
loop_
_entity.id
_entity.type
_entity.pdbx_description
1 polymer ?
#
loop_
_entity_poly.entity_id
_entity_poly.type
_entity_poly.pdbx_seq_one_letter_code
_entity_poly.pdbx_strand_id
1 'polypeptide(L)'
;MLVKNVNTSVSLSLSALRVVGFWAPDYKGNKRMLYDFYGFIAFMFLSGTYLIIQTVELFMIWGDLPLMTAVAFLLFTNLADVTKTFNTVFRRQQVLAIIRGADEVLTAVDSDEGREIVRRCNKETLFLQVMFISLTFITTLGWAASAEKGQLPLLAWYPYDTSKSPAYELTYLHQAGALYMTAFLNVCKDTLVTSLIAQCRCRIRLQGLSLRTLCRGMDVTNKYNLTAE
;
A
#
# COMPACT_ATOMS: atom_id res chain seq x y z
N MET A 1 1.34 -16.82 0.95
CA MET A 1 -0.11 -16.94 1.21
C MET A 1 -0.78 -15.61 0.89
N LEU A 2 -1.47 -15.52 -0.25
CA LEU A 2 -2.22 -14.34 -0.67
C LEU A 2 -3.40 -14.09 0.28
N VAL A 3 -3.64 -12.83 0.65
CA VAL A 3 -4.82 -12.43 1.43
C VAL A 3 -6.01 -12.34 0.49
N LYS A 4 -7.04 -13.18 0.67
CA LYS A 4 -8.24 -13.14 -0.19
C LYS A 4 -9.17 -11.99 0.21
N ASN A 5 -9.69 -11.27 -0.78
CA ASN A 5 -10.71 -10.23 -0.63
C ASN A 5 -11.45 -10.05 -1.96
N VAL A 6 -12.71 -9.62 -1.93
CA VAL A 6 -13.49 -9.26 -3.13
C VAL A 6 -12.80 -8.16 -3.94
N ASN A 7 -12.13 -7.23 -3.26
CA ASN A 7 -11.32 -6.21 -3.91
C ASN A 7 -9.88 -6.70 -4.11
N THR A 8 -9.48 -6.85 -5.37
CA THR A 8 -8.16 -7.34 -5.77
C THR A 8 -7.04 -6.40 -5.31
N SER A 9 -7.29 -5.09 -5.26
CA SER A 9 -6.29 -4.11 -4.83
C SER A 9 -6.00 -4.22 -3.32
N VAL A 10 -7.03 -4.46 -2.51
CA VAL A 10 -6.86 -4.77 -1.09
C VAL A 10 -6.06 -6.07 -0.91
N SER A 11 -6.41 -7.11 -1.67
CA SER A 11 -5.71 -8.40 -1.66
C SER A 11 -4.22 -8.25 -1.98
N LEU A 12 -3.88 -7.53 -3.06
CA LEU A 12 -2.51 -7.30 -3.49
C LEU A 12 -1.72 -6.50 -2.44
N SER A 13 -2.28 -5.39 -1.98
CA SER A 13 -1.64 -4.50 -1.00
C SER A 13 -1.32 -5.23 0.31
N LEU A 14 -2.29 -5.98 0.85
CA LEU A 14 -2.08 -6.76 2.08
C LEU A 14 -1.11 -7.93 1.90
N SER A 15 -1.12 -8.55 0.72
CA SER A 15 -0.19 -9.65 0.43
C SER A 15 1.25 -9.16 0.34
N ALA A 16 1.48 -8.01 -0.30
CA ALA A 16 2.79 -7.36 -0.35
C ALA A 16 3.30 -7.01 1.06
N LEU A 17 2.48 -6.32 1.86
CA LEU A 17 2.83 -5.98 3.24
C LEU A 17 3.09 -7.21 4.11
N ARG A 18 2.35 -8.31 3.88
CA ARG A 18 2.54 -9.56 4.61
C ARG A 18 3.84 -10.26 4.25
N VAL A 19 4.22 -10.29 2.98
CA VAL A 19 5.47 -10.91 2.53
C VAL A 19 6.67 -10.19 3.15
N VAL A 20 6.63 -8.85 3.22
CA VAL A 20 7.74 -8.05 3.75
C VAL A 20 7.83 -8.05 5.27
N GLY A 21 6.76 -8.44 5.99
CA GLY A 21 6.77 -8.50 7.46
C GLY A 21 5.96 -7.39 8.14
N PHE A 22 5.40 -6.45 7.38
CA PHE A 22 4.63 -5.32 7.92
C PHE A 22 3.15 -5.66 8.15
N TRP A 23 2.68 -6.84 7.73
CA TRP A 23 1.31 -7.29 7.95
C TRP A 23 1.21 -8.73 8.45
N ALA A 24 1.29 -8.85 9.77
CA ALA A 24 1.27 -10.14 10.43
C ALA A 24 -0.05 -10.92 10.20
N PRO A 25 0.03 -12.24 9.96
CA PRO A 25 -1.11 -13.13 10.03
C PRO A 25 -1.69 -13.26 11.45
N ASP A 26 -2.90 -13.82 11.54
CA ASP A 26 -3.54 -14.17 12.82
C ASP A 26 -2.89 -15.43 13.44
N TYR A 27 -1.56 -15.38 13.61
CA TYR A 27 -0.80 -16.39 14.32
C TYR A 27 -0.93 -16.19 15.83
N LYS A 28 -0.90 -17.30 16.57
CA LYS A 28 -0.90 -17.33 18.04
C LYS A 28 0.43 -17.91 18.56
N GLY A 29 0.83 -17.51 19.76
CA GLY A 29 2.01 -18.03 20.46
C GLY A 29 3.33 -17.80 19.70
N ASN A 30 4.22 -18.79 19.71
CA ASN A 30 5.59 -18.67 19.20
C ASN A 30 5.67 -18.29 17.70
N LYS A 31 4.69 -18.70 16.88
CA LYS A 31 4.63 -18.34 15.46
C LYS A 31 4.43 -16.84 15.24
N ARG A 32 3.72 -16.18 16.16
CA ARG A 32 3.51 -14.74 16.13
C ARG A 32 4.81 -14.01 16.46
N MET A 33 5.47 -14.42 17.54
CA MET A 33 6.75 -13.84 17.96
C MET A 33 7.82 -13.98 16.86
N LEU A 34 7.90 -15.15 16.20
CA LEU A 34 8.84 -15.36 15.09
C LEU A 34 8.55 -14.42 13.91
N TYR A 35 7.29 -14.21 13.57
CA TYR A 35 6.90 -13.28 12.51
C TYR A 35 7.19 -11.82 12.89
N ASP A 36 6.90 -11.42 14.12
CA ASP A 36 7.18 -10.06 14.59
C ASP A 36 8.70 -9.80 14.63
N PHE A 37 9.51 -10.80 15.00
CA PHE A 37 10.97 -10.74 14.92
C PHE A 37 11.47 -10.62 13.47
N TYR A 38 10.92 -11.42 12.55
CA TYR A 38 11.17 -11.30 11.12
C TYR A 38 10.83 -9.89 10.60
N GLY A 39 9.65 -9.37 10.98
CA GLY A 39 9.21 -8.02 10.60
C GLY A 39 10.10 -6.92 11.15
N PHE A 40 10.60 -7.07 12.37
CA PHE A 40 11.57 -6.14 12.96
C PHE A 40 12.89 -6.14 12.20
N ILE A 41 13.43 -7.32 11.87
CA ILE A 41 14.66 -7.42 11.05
C ILE A 41 14.44 -6.80 9.68
N ALA A 42 13.32 -7.11 9.02
CA ALA A 42 12.99 -6.54 7.71
C ALA A 42 12.84 -5.01 7.77
N PHE A 43 12.21 -4.48 8.82
CA PHE A 43 12.10 -3.03 9.06
C PHE A 43 13.46 -2.36 9.26
N MET A 44 14.32 -2.94 10.09
CA MET A 44 15.66 -2.41 10.33
C MET A 44 16.48 -2.39 9.02
N PHE A 45 16.39 -3.46 8.24
CA PHE A 45 17.10 -3.57 6.96
C PHE A 45 16.56 -2.60 5.89
N LEU A 46 15.25 -2.52 5.72
CA LEU A 46 14.61 -1.75 4.63
C LEU A 46 14.41 -0.26 4.93
N SER A 47 14.30 0.13 6.20
CA SER A 47 13.94 1.51 6.57
C SER A 47 14.85 2.08 7.65
N GLY A 48 15.19 1.28 8.68
CA GLY A 48 16.02 1.73 9.79
C GLY A 48 17.41 2.21 9.34
N THR A 49 18.09 1.42 8.51
CA THR A 49 19.40 1.76 7.96
C THR A 49 19.39 3.08 7.18
N TYR A 50 18.38 3.31 6.34
CA TYR A 50 18.29 4.56 5.56
C TYR A 50 18.09 5.79 6.44
N LEU A 51 17.24 5.70 7.47
CA LEU A 51 17.05 6.82 8.40
C LEU A 51 18.35 7.19 9.12
N ILE A 52 19.11 6.19 9.57
CA ILE A 52 20.38 6.42 10.27
C ILE A 52 21.39 7.05 9.31
N ILE A 53 21.58 6.46 8.13
CA ILE A 53 22.54 6.96 7.13
C ILE A 53 22.20 8.40 6.73
N GLN A 54 20.95 8.69 6.38
CA GLN A 54 20.54 10.03 5.95
C GLN A 54 20.65 11.07 7.06
N THR A 55 20.40 10.67 8.32
CA THR A 55 20.59 11.57 9.46
C THR A 55 22.06 11.92 9.64
N VAL A 56 22.96 10.92 9.59
CA VAL A 56 24.40 11.14 9.69
C VAL A 56 24.92 11.99 8.52
N GLU A 57 24.49 11.67 7.30
CA GLU A 57 24.87 12.40 6.09
C GLU A 57 24.49 13.88 6.21
N LEU A 58 23.26 14.18 6.67
CA LEU A 58 22.78 15.55 6.86
C LEU A 58 23.64 16.36 7.83
N PHE A 59 24.22 15.72 8.85
CA PHE A 59 25.17 16.36 9.76
C PHE A 59 26.56 16.53 9.15
N MET A 60 27.01 15.60 8.31
CA MET A 60 28.32 15.66 7.65
C MET A 60 28.40 16.76 6.59
N ILE A 61 27.33 16.95 5.83
CA ILE A 61 27.22 17.97 4.76
C ILE A 61 26.76 19.34 5.28
N TRP A 62 26.80 19.53 6.60
CA TRP A 62 26.28 20.73 7.25
C TRP A 62 26.97 22.00 6.73
N GLY A 63 26.18 22.92 6.18
CA GLY A 63 26.63 24.17 5.58
C GLY A 63 26.47 24.22 4.05
N ASP A 64 26.34 23.07 3.37
CA ASP A 64 26.00 23.01 1.95
C ASP A 64 24.48 22.96 1.77
N LEU A 65 23.85 24.14 1.65
CA LEU A 65 22.38 24.23 1.55
C LEU A 65 21.78 23.41 0.39
N PRO A 66 22.30 23.46 -0.85
CA PRO A 66 21.84 22.58 -1.92
C PRO A 66 21.84 21.10 -1.54
N LEU A 67 22.96 20.58 -1.04
CA LEU A 67 23.08 19.16 -0.72
C LEU A 67 22.21 18.77 0.50
N MET A 68 22.16 19.64 1.50
CA MET A 68 21.31 19.47 2.69
C MET A 68 19.84 19.37 2.31
N THR A 69 19.33 20.22 1.41
CA THR A 69 17.92 20.17 1.00
C THR A 69 17.57 18.87 0.27
N ALA A 70 18.49 18.35 -0.56
CA ALA A 70 18.30 17.08 -1.24
C ALA A 70 18.25 15.90 -0.25
N VAL A 71 19.20 15.85 0.70
CA VAL A 71 19.24 14.80 1.73
C VAL A 71 18.05 14.91 2.69
N ALA A 72 17.69 16.12 3.12
CA ALA A 72 16.54 16.35 4.00
C ALA A 72 15.22 15.95 3.34
N PHE A 73 15.06 16.20 2.04
CA PHE A 73 13.89 15.75 1.29
C PHE A 73 13.73 14.23 1.32
N LEU A 74 14.83 13.48 1.12
CA LEU A 74 14.82 12.02 1.22
C LEU A 74 14.56 11.55 2.66
N LEU A 75 15.16 12.20 3.65
CA LEU A 75 14.95 11.90 5.07
C LEU A 75 13.48 12.04 5.48
N PHE A 76 12.83 13.15 5.14
CA PHE A 76 11.42 13.37 5.45
C PHE A 76 10.50 12.40 4.70
N THR A 77 10.85 12.04 3.47
CA THR A 77 10.12 11.02 2.70
C THR A 77 10.17 9.66 3.41
N ASN A 78 11.35 9.23 3.86
CA ASN A 78 11.51 7.98 4.61
C ASN A 78 10.83 8.03 5.98
N LEU A 79 10.87 9.17 6.67
CA LEU A 79 10.20 9.34 7.96
C LEU A 79 8.66 9.22 7.81
N ALA A 80 8.11 9.78 6.74
CA ALA A 80 6.69 9.62 6.40
C ALA A 80 6.34 8.16 6.11
N ASP A 81 7.18 7.44 5.36
CA ASP A 81 6.98 6.02 5.07
C ASP A 81 6.96 5.16 6.34
N VAL A 82 7.92 5.39 7.24
CA VAL A 82 8.02 4.73 8.54
C VAL A 82 6.80 5.01 9.40
N THR A 83 6.35 6.26 9.44
CA THR A 83 5.14 6.66 10.16
C THR A 83 3.91 5.91 9.63
N LYS A 84 3.76 5.80 8.30
CA LYS A 84 2.67 5.00 7.69
C LYS A 84 2.76 3.52 8.06
N THR A 85 3.97 2.96 8.09
CA THR A 85 4.20 1.56 8.48
C THR A 85 3.75 1.32 9.91
N PHE A 86 4.20 2.15 10.87
CA PHE A 86 3.77 2.06 12.25
C PHE A 86 2.26 2.21 12.40
N ASN A 87 1.67 3.21 11.75
CA ASN A 87 0.22 3.42 11.81
C ASN A 87 -0.56 2.20 11.29
N THR A 88 -0.09 1.57 10.21
CA THR A 88 -0.67 0.35 9.63
C THR A 88 -0.56 -0.85 10.59
N VAL A 89 0.59 -1.01 11.25
CA VAL A 89 0.83 -2.10 12.22
C VAL A 89 0.00 -1.91 13.48
N PHE A 90 0.02 -0.72 14.09
CA PHE A 90 -0.68 -0.44 15.35
C PHE A 90 -2.20 -0.45 15.18
N ARG A 91 -2.72 0.08 14.06
CA ARG A 91 -4.17 0.10 13.78
C ARG A 91 -4.66 -1.14 13.03
N ARG A 92 -3.83 -2.19 12.91
CA ARG A 92 -4.14 -3.41 12.16
C ARG A 92 -5.52 -4.00 12.49
N GLN A 93 -5.90 -4.06 13.76
CA GLN A 93 -7.19 -4.63 14.15
C GLN A 93 -8.38 -3.80 13.64
N GLN A 94 -8.28 -2.47 13.69
CA GLN A 94 -9.30 -1.56 13.17
C GLN A 94 -9.39 -1.68 11.65
N VAL A 95 -8.24 -1.70 10.97
CA VAL A 95 -8.17 -1.89 9.51
C VAL A 95 -8.76 -3.24 9.10
N LEU A 96 -8.43 -4.32 9.81
CA LEU A 96 -9.01 -5.65 9.56
C LEU A 96 -10.53 -5.68 9.76
N ALA A 97 -11.05 -4.99 10.78
CA ALA A 97 -12.48 -4.89 11.02
C ALA A 97 -13.20 -4.20 9.85
N ILE A 98 -12.63 -3.10 9.33
CA ILE A 98 -13.17 -2.39 8.16
C ILE A 98 -13.14 -3.30 6.93
N ILE A 99 -12.02 -3.97 6.68
CA ILE A 99 -11.85 -4.86 5.51
C ILE A 99 -12.85 -6.01 5.56
N ARG A 100 -12.98 -6.69 6.71
CA ARG A 100 -13.91 -7.81 6.88
C ARG A 100 -15.36 -7.36 6.73
N GLY A 101 -15.74 -6.26 7.35
CA GLY A 101 -17.10 -5.73 7.24
C GLY A 101 -17.44 -5.24 5.83
N ALA A 102 -16.46 -4.76 5.06
CA ALA A 102 -16.66 -4.46 3.65
C ALA A 102 -16.79 -5.73 2.81
N ASP A 103 -15.89 -6.70 3.00
CA ASP A 103 -15.86 -7.95 2.25
C ASP A 103 -17.16 -8.76 2.41
N GLU A 104 -17.68 -8.85 3.63
CA GLU A 104 -18.95 -9.52 3.94
C GLU A 104 -20.12 -8.91 3.15
N VAL A 105 -20.27 -7.58 3.20
CA VAL A 105 -21.35 -6.88 2.49
C VAL A 105 -21.22 -7.02 0.97
N LEU A 106 -20.01 -6.90 0.44
CA LEU A 106 -19.79 -6.94 -1.01
C LEU A 106 -19.92 -8.36 -1.58
N THR A 107 -19.60 -9.39 -0.81
CA THR A 107 -19.76 -10.79 -1.20
C THR A 107 -21.23 -11.23 -1.18
N ALA A 108 -22.03 -10.68 -0.26
CA ALA A 108 -23.44 -11.04 -0.10
C ALA A 108 -24.38 -10.45 -1.18
N VAL A 109 -23.86 -9.67 -2.14
CA VAL A 109 -24.68 -9.02 -3.17
C VAL A 109 -25.14 -10.03 -4.22
N ASP A 110 -26.45 -10.24 -4.30
CA ASP A 110 -27.02 -11.21 -5.26
C ASP A 110 -27.58 -10.58 -6.54
N SER A 111 -27.98 -9.31 -6.51
CA SER A 111 -28.54 -8.65 -7.70
C SER A 111 -27.49 -8.39 -8.77
N ASP A 112 -27.84 -8.59 -10.05
CA ASP A 112 -26.94 -8.33 -11.19
C ASP A 112 -26.48 -6.87 -11.25
N GLU A 113 -27.40 -5.92 -11.03
CA GLU A 113 -27.08 -4.49 -10.93
C GLU A 113 -26.08 -4.22 -9.79
N GLY A 114 -26.23 -4.90 -8.65
CA GLY A 114 -25.33 -4.77 -7.51
C GLY A 114 -23.94 -5.35 -7.78
N ARG A 115 -23.87 -6.55 -8.38
CA ARG A 115 -22.61 -7.19 -8.77
C ARG A 115 -21.81 -6.34 -9.75
N GLU A 116 -22.48 -5.67 -10.68
CA GLU A 116 -21.81 -4.74 -11.60
C GLU A 116 -21.24 -3.50 -10.88
N ILE A 117 -21.93 -2.96 -9.88
CA ILE A 117 -21.39 -1.87 -9.04
C ILE A 117 -20.11 -2.31 -8.34
N VAL A 118 -20.10 -3.51 -7.74
CA VAL A 118 -18.91 -4.08 -7.07
C VAL A 118 -17.77 -4.30 -8.06
N ARG A 119 -18.07 -4.90 -9.23
CA ARG A 119 -17.09 -5.16 -10.28
C ARG A 119 -16.45 -3.88 -10.79
N ARG A 120 -17.25 -2.84 -11.05
CA ARG A 120 -16.77 -1.54 -11.48
C ARG A 120 -15.90 -0.88 -10.42
N CYS A 121 -16.30 -0.94 -9.14
CA CYS A 121 -15.49 -0.43 -8.04
C CYS A 121 -14.13 -1.14 -7.97
N ASN A 122 -14.11 -2.47 -8.06
CA ASN A 122 -12.87 -3.26 -8.07
C ASN A 122 -11.97 -2.88 -9.26
N LYS A 123 -12.54 -2.74 -10.47
CA LYS A 123 -11.81 -2.36 -11.67
C LYS A 123 -11.20 -0.95 -11.57
N GLU A 124 -11.96 0.02 -11.04
CA GLU A 124 -11.47 1.39 -10.79
C GLU A 124 -10.29 1.38 -9.82
N THR A 125 -10.38 0.65 -8.69
CA THR A 125 -9.29 0.56 -7.71
C THR A 125 -8.06 -0.17 -8.26
N LEU A 126 -8.26 -1.25 -9.01
CA LEU A 126 -7.16 -2.02 -9.60
C LEU A 126 -6.45 -1.21 -10.68
N PHE A 127 -7.18 -0.47 -11.51
CA PHE A 127 -6.61 0.41 -12.52
C PHE A 127 -5.72 1.48 -11.88
N LEU A 128 -6.22 2.16 -10.84
CA LEU A 128 -5.44 3.15 -10.10
C LEU A 128 -4.16 2.53 -9.50
N GLN A 129 -4.27 1.36 -8.89
CA GLN A 129 -3.12 0.69 -8.30
C GLN A 129 -2.07 0.29 -9.35
N VAL A 130 -2.48 -0.31 -10.47
CA VAL A 130 -1.56 -0.68 -11.56
C VAL A 130 -0.88 0.56 -12.14
N MET A 131 -1.62 1.65 -12.31
CA MET A 131 -1.06 2.93 -12.77
C MET A 131 0.02 3.45 -11.82
N PHE A 132 -0.24 3.48 -10.49
CA PHE A 132 0.74 3.94 -9.51
C PHE A 132 1.96 3.02 -9.40
N ILE A 133 1.78 1.70 -9.50
CA ILE A 133 2.89 0.74 -9.55
C ILE A 133 3.75 0.97 -10.79
N SER A 134 3.11 1.19 -11.94
CA SER A 134 3.82 1.43 -13.22
C SER A 134 4.60 2.74 -13.19
N LEU A 135 3.98 3.81 -12.70
CA LEU A 135 4.64 5.10 -12.48
C LEU A 135 5.85 4.95 -11.55
N THR A 136 5.67 4.24 -10.43
CA THR A 136 6.75 3.98 -9.47
C THR A 136 7.89 3.20 -10.10
N PHE A 137 7.60 2.19 -10.90
CA PHE A 137 8.60 1.43 -11.64
C PHE A 137 9.37 2.32 -12.63
N ILE A 138 8.67 3.15 -13.42
CA ILE A 138 9.31 4.06 -14.37
C ILE A 138 10.18 5.09 -13.64
N THR A 139 9.69 5.68 -12.55
CA THR A 139 10.46 6.66 -11.77
C THR A 139 11.70 6.04 -11.13
N THR A 140 11.57 4.85 -10.53
CA THR A 140 12.71 4.16 -9.90
C THR A 140 13.74 3.70 -10.92
N LEU A 141 13.30 3.24 -12.11
CA LEU A 141 14.19 2.97 -13.23
C LEU A 141 14.90 4.25 -13.72
N GLY A 142 14.18 5.37 -13.84
CA GLY A 142 14.76 6.65 -14.22
C GLY A 142 15.81 7.13 -13.22
N TRP A 143 15.54 6.98 -11.92
CA TRP A 143 16.51 7.26 -10.86
C TRP A 143 17.75 6.38 -10.96
N ALA A 144 17.58 5.07 -11.17
CA ALA A 144 18.71 4.16 -11.37
C ALA A 144 19.52 4.57 -12.62
N ALA A 145 18.85 4.78 -13.75
CA ALA A 145 19.50 5.12 -15.02
C ALA A 145 20.19 6.49 -15.03
N SER A 146 19.73 7.45 -14.21
CA SER A 146 20.34 8.77 -14.06
C SER A 146 21.61 8.76 -13.21
N ALA A 147 21.96 7.65 -12.55
CA ALA A 147 23.21 7.55 -11.81
C ALA A 147 24.41 7.65 -12.79
N GLU A 148 25.38 8.52 -12.47
CA GLU A 148 26.58 8.66 -13.28
C GLU A 148 27.35 7.33 -13.36
N LYS A 149 28.02 7.07 -14.49
CA LYS A 149 28.81 5.85 -14.66
C LYS A 149 29.88 5.77 -13.56
N GLY A 150 29.81 4.72 -12.74
CA GLY A 150 30.74 4.49 -11.63
C GLY A 150 30.30 5.10 -10.29
N GLN A 151 29.10 5.70 -10.22
CA GLN A 151 28.50 6.19 -8.99
C GLN A 151 27.24 5.38 -8.63
N LEU A 152 26.99 5.27 -7.33
CA LEU A 152 25.80 4.61 -6.80
C LEU A 152 24.59 5.56 -6.89
N PRO A 153 23.37 5.06 -7.18
CA PRO A 153 22.16 5.88 -7.27
C PRO A 153 21.81 6.63 -5.97
N LEU A 154 22.16 6.04 -4.83
CA LEU A 154 22.09 6.69 -3.52
C LEU A 154 23.49 6.80 -2.96
N LEU A 155 23.88 8.04 -2.64
CA LEU A 155 25.11 8.30 -1.91
C LEU A 155 25.00 7.63 -0.55
N ALA A 156 25.84 6.63 -0.30
CA ALA A 156 25.89 5.90 0.94
C ALA A 156 27.31 5.39 1.18
N TRP A 157 27.75 5.46 2.43
CA TRP A 157 29.03 4.91 2.85
C TRP A 157 28.91 3.40 3.07
N TYR A 158 29.82 2.63 2.46
CA TYR A 158 29.91 1.18 2.62
C TYR A 158 31.26 0.79 3.22
N PRO A 159 31.33 -0.25 4.08
CA PRO A 159 32.58 -0.70 4.71
C PRO A 159 33.52 -1.45 3.75
N TYR A 160 33.24 -1.43 2.45
CA TYR A 160 34.01 -2.06 1.38
C TYR A 160 34.10 -1.13 0.17
N ASP A 161 35.10 -1.34 -0.68
CA ASP A 161 35.34 -0.51 -1.87
C ASP A 161 34.26 -0.77 -2.94
N THR A 162 33.26 0.11 -2.98
CA THR A 162 32.16 0.05 -3.96
C THR A 162 32.57 0.52 -5.35
N SER A 163 33.81 0.98 -5.56
CA SER A 163 34.26 1.44 -6.88
C SER A 163 34.74 0.31 -7.82
N LYS A 164 34.92 -0.91 -7.28
CA LYS A 164 35.48 -2.05 -8.02
C LYS A 164 34.44 -3.13 -8.30
N SER A 165 34.52 -3.73 -9.49
CA SER A 165 33.73 -4.92 -9.84
C SER A 165 34.27 -6.14 -9.06
N PRO A 166 33.42 -7.04 -8.54
CA PRO A 166 31.95 -7.11 -8.70
C PRO A 166 31.14 -6.38 -7.61
N ALA A 167 31.79 -5.79 -6.60
CA ALA A 167 31.12 -5.16 -5.47
C ALA A 167 30.25 -3.96 -5.86
N TYR A 168 30.70 -3.17 -6.85
CA TYR A 168 29.93 -2.07 -7.44
C TYR A 168 28.56 -2.54 -7.97
N GLU A 169 28.57 -3.52 -8.88
CA GLU A 169 27.37 -4.02 -9.56
C GLU A 169 26.37 -4.63 -8.58
N LEU A 170 26.88 -5.40 -7.61
CA LEU A 170 26.03 -6.01 -6.59
C LEU A 170 25.37 -4.95 -5.68
N THR A 171 26.13 -3.93 -5.29
CA THR A 171 25.62 -2.84 -4.44
C THR A 171 24.62 -1.98 -5.20
N TYR A 172 24.88 -1.72 -6.48
CA TYR A 172 23.98 -0.98 -7.36
C TYR A 172 22.63 -1.69 -7.51
N LEU A 173 22.65 -3.00 -7.83
CA LEU A 173 21.43 -3.81 -7.94
C LEU A 173 20.68 -3.89 -6.61
N HIS A 174 21.40 -4.02 -5.51
CA HIS A 174 20.82 -4.03 -4.17
C HIS A 174 20.11 -2.70 -3.86
N GLN A 175 20.77 -1.56 -4.07
CA GLN A 175 20.17 -0.24 -3.82
C GLN A 175 18.95 0.01 -4.71
N ALA A 176 19.04 -0.29 -6.01
CA ALA A 176 17.93 -0.12 -6.94
C ALA A 176 16.73 -1.01 -6.55
N GLY A 177 16.99 -2.27 -6.20
CA GLY A 177 15.95 -3.20 -5.74
C GLY A 177 15.32 -2.80 -4.41
N ALA A 178 16.13 -2.37 -3.44
CA ALA A 178 15.64 -1.89 -2.14
C ALA A 178 14.80 -0.61 -2.28
N LEU A 179 15.26 0.35 -3.09
CA LEU A 179 14.51 1.57 -3.40
C LEU A 179 13.16 1.25 -4.06
N TYR A 180 13.15 0.38 -5.06
CA TYR A 180 11.93 -0.06 -5.71
C TYR A 180 10.97 -0.74 -4.72
N MET A 181 11.49 -1.65 -3.89
CA MET A 181 10.67 -2.37 -2.90
C MET A 181 10.04 -1.39 -1.90
N THR A 182 10.81 -0.45 -1.36
CA THR A 182 10.31 0.57 -0.42
C THR A 182 9.25 1.45 -1.09
N ALA A 183 9.50 1.93 -2.31
CA ALA A 183 8.52 2.73 -3.05
C ALA A 183 7.24 1.95 -3.36
N PHE A 184 7.37 0.69 -3.78
CA PHE A 184 6.24 -0.21 -4.02
C PHE A 184 5.40 -0.46 -2.77
N LEU A 185 6.02 -0.64 -1.61
CA LEU A 185 5.31 -0.79 -0.34
C LEU A 185 4.61 0.49 0.10
N ASN A 186 5.22 1.66 -0.15
CA ASN A 186 4.57 2.95 0.08
C ASN A 186 3.30 3.08 -0.78
N VAL A 187 3.37 2.74 -2.07
CA VAL A 187 2.20 2.67 -2.94
C VAL A 187 1.16 1.71 -2.40
N CYS A 188 1.55 0.50 -1.97
CA CYS A 188 0.62 -0.47 -1.41
C CYS A 188 -0.12 0.06 -0.17
N LYS A 189 0.55 0.83 0.70
CA LYS A 189 -0.09 1.47 1.87
C LYS A 189 -1.12 2.53 1.43
N ASP A 190 -0.78 3.37 0.47
CA ASP A 190 -1.67 4.43 -0.03
C ASP A 190 -2.85 3.86 -0.82
N THR A 191 -2.61 2.85 -1.64
CA THR A 191 -3.66 2.16 -2.42
C THR A 191 -4.56 1.33 -1.52
N LEU A 192 -4.07 0.78 -0.40
CA LEU A 192 -4.91 0.12 0.60
C LEU A 192 -5.94 1.09 1.15
N VAL A 193 -5.51 2.27 1.62
CA VAL A 193 -6.43 3.30 2.15
C VAL A 193 -7.41 3.75 1.08
N THR A 194 -6.94 4.01 -0.14
CA THR A 194 -7.79 4.42 -1.25
C THR A 194 -8.82 3.35 -1.62
N SER A 195 -8.43 2.07 -1.58
CA SER A 195 -9.33 0.95 -1.86
C SER A 195 -10.38 0.76 -0.76
N LEU A 196 -10.04 1.02 0.50
CA LEU A 196 -11.00 1.03 1.60
C LEU A 196 -12.05 2.14 1.44
N ILE A 197 -11.61 3.34 1.05
CA ILE A 197 -12.52 4.45 0.74
C ILE A 197 -13.43 4.07 -0.44
N ALA A 198 -12.88 3.45 -1.48
CA ALA A 198 -13.66 2.99 -2.63
C ALA A 198 -14.68 1.90 -2.24
N GLN A 199 -14.32 0.96 -1.36
CA GLN A 199 -15.25 -0.03 -0.81
C GLN A 199 -16.38 0.64 -0.02
N CYS A 200 -16.07 1.67 0.79
CA CYS A 200 -17.09 2.47 1.47
C CYS A 200 -18.06 3.13 0.49
N ARG A 201 -17.54 3.80 -0.56
CA ARG A 201 -18.35 4.34 -1.67
C ARG A 201 -19.22 3.27 -2.31
N CYS A 202 -18.66 2.08 -2.55
CA CYS A 202 -19.41 0.96 -3.15
C CYS A 202 -20.60 0.55 -2.28
N ARG A 203 -20.40 0.43 -0.95
CA ARG A 203 -21.47 0.11 0.01
C ARG A 203 -22.59 1.14 0.00
N ILE A 204 -22.25 2.44 -0.03
CA ILE A 204 -23.25 3.52 -0.12
C ILE A 204 -24.07 3.40 -1.41
N ARG A 205 -23.42 3.09 -2.54
CA ARG A 205 -24.13 2.88 -3.82
C ARG A 205 -25.05 1.67 -3.80
N LEU A 206 -24.65 0.57 -3.16
CA LEU A 206 -25.48 -0.62 -3.00
C LEU A 206 -26.71 -0.33 -2.13
N GLN A 207 -26.56 0.43 -1.05
CA GLN A 207 -27.70 0.88 -0.24
C GLN A 207 -28.64 1.77 -1.05
N GLY A 208 -28.10 2.71 -1.83
CA GLY A 208 -28.91 3.52 -2.75
C GLY A 208 -29.66 2.69 -3.78
N LEU A 209 -29.04 1.61 -4.30
CA LEU A 209 -29.69 0.66 -5.19
C LEU A 209 -30.84 -0.07 -4.48
N SER A 210 -30.60 -0.62 -3.29
CA SER A 210 -31.61 -1.31 -2.47
C SER A 210 -32.83 -0.43 -2.21
N LEU A 211 -32.62 0.85 -1.85
CA LEU A 211 -33.69 1.82 -1.66
C LEU A 211 -34.50 2.08 -2.94
N ARG A 212 -33.84 2.15 -4.10
CA ARG A 212 -34.51 2.34 -5.41
C ARG A 212 -35.33 1.13 -5.83
N THR A 213 -34.88 -0.07 -5.48
CA THR A 213 -35.56 -1.31 -5.82
C THR A 213 -36.60 -1.76 -4.79
N LEU A 214 -36.67 -1.10 -3.63
CA LEU A 214 -37.50 -1.50 -2.49
C LEU A 214 -38.98 -1.70 -2.87
N CYS A 215 -39.52 -0.84 -3.73
CA CYS A 215 -40.92 -0.90 -4.13
C CYS A 215 -41.21 -1.80 -5.34
N ARG A 216 -40.19 -2.34 -6.03
CA ARG A 216 -40.38 -3.12 -7.28
C ARG A 216 -41.10 -4.46 -7.09
N GLY A 217 -41.24 -4.95 -5.85
CA GLY A 217 -41.96 -6.18 -5.51
C GLY A 217 -43.16 -5.98 -4.59
N MET A 218 -43.58 -4.73 -4.34
CA MET A 218 -44.82 -4.47 -3.60
C MET A 218 -45.99 -4.56 -4.58
N ASP A 219 -46.75 -5.65 -4.47
CA ASP A 219 -48.07 -5.74 -5.10
C ASP A 219 -48.96 -4.70 -4.42
N VAL A 220 -49.17 -3.56 -5.07
CA VAL A 220 -50.11 -2.52 -4.59
C VAL A 220 -51.49 -3.15 -4.68
N THR A 221 -51.95 -3.74 -3.59
CA THR A 221 -53.28 -4.33 -3.52
C THR A 221 -54.26 -3.18 -3.76
N ASN A 222 -54.97 -3.19 -4.89
CA ASN A 222 -55.96 -2.20 -5.35
C ASN A 222 -57.14 -1.97 -4.37
N LYS A 223 -57.06 -2.45 -3.12
CA LYS A 223 -58.09 -2.35 -2.08
C LYS A 223 -58.33 -0.93 -1.55
N TYR A 224 -57.47 0.04 -1.89
CA TYR A 224 -57.58 1.42 -1.39
C TYR A 224 -57.50 2.48 -2.51
N ASN A 225 -57.90 2.14 -3.74
CA ASN A 225 -58.16 3.18 -4.73
C ASN A 225 -59.37 3.99 -4.27
N LEU A 226 -59.13 5.18 -3.72
CA LEU A 226 -60.14 6.20 -3.51
C LEU A 226 -60.66 6.60 -4.89
N THR A 227 -61.77 6.00 -5.32
CA THR A 227 -62.58 6.53 -6.41
C THR A 227 -63.10 7.89 -5.96
N ALA A 228 -62.64 8.95 -6.63
CA ALA A 228 -63.28 10.25 -6.53
C ALA A 228 -64.64 10.14 -7.22
N GLU A 229 -65.70 10.09 -6.40
CA GLU A 229 -67.05 10.48 -6.84
C GLU A 229 -67.12 12.00 -7.05
#